data_AF-A0A3C0BD33-F1
#
_entry.id   AF-A0A3C0BD33-F1
#
_cell.length_a   1.000
_cell.length_b   1.000
_cell.length_c   1.000
_cell.angle_alpha   90.00
_cell.angle_beta   90.00
_cell.angle_gamma   90.00
#
_symmetry.space_group_name_H-M   'P 1'
#
loop_
_entity.id
_entity.type
_entity.pdbx_description
1 polymer ?
#
loop_
_entity_poly.entity_id
_entity_poly.type
_entity_poly.pdbx_seq_one_letter_code
_entity_poly.pdbx_strand_id
1 'polypeptide(L)'
;DVLFFPQMRPEKKASPAGDTDEAFIQLGVPQAWVPALRKYGFKSVADLKAANPNKLLNDLGGLRKKLKLDIPALKLEDIQAWTGV
;
A
#
# COMPACT_ATOMS: atom_id res chain seq x y z
N ASP A 1 42.48 27.99 8.93
CA ASP A 1 42.24 26.76 8.15
C ASP A 1 41.72 25.71 9.11
N VAL A 2 40.39 25.62 9.24
CA VAL A 2 39.73 24.76 10.24
C VAL A 2 39.17 23.56 9.53
N LEU A 3 39.78 22.42 9.87
CA LEU A 3 39.43 21.07 9.48
C LEU A 3 37.93 20.84 9.64
N PHE A 4 37.26 20.62 8.51
CA PHE A 4 35.84 20.32 8.43
C PHE A 4 35.53 19.07 9.27
N PHE A 5 34.60 19.24 10.20
CA PHE A 5 34.11 18.16 11.05
C PHE A 5 33.62 16.96 10.22
N PRO A 6 33.75 15.74 10.76
CA PRO A 6 33.26 14.54 10.11
C PRO A 6 31.77 14.70 9.77
N GLN A 7 31.45 14.58 8.48
CA GLN A 7 30.07 14.51 8.03
C GLN A 7 29.41 13.30 8.68
N MET A 8 28.44 13.53 9.56
CA MET A 8 27.34 12.58 9.74
C MET A 8 26.54 12.60 8.44
N ARG A 9 26.89 11.72 7.50
CA ARG A 9 25.88 11.22 6.58
C ARG A 9 25.15 10.13 7.33
N PRO A 10 23.88 10.32 7.73
CA PRO A 10 23.04 9.19 8.08
C PRO A 10 22.98 8.29 6.84
N GLU A 11 23.79 7.23 6.84
CA GLU A 11 23.53 6.06 6.04
C GLU A 11 22.17 5.55 6.50
N LYS A 12 21.09 5.86 5.77
CA LYS A 12 19.81 5.16 5.88
C LYS A 12 20.03 3.71 5.43
N LYS A 13 20.64 2.91 6.30
CA LYS A 13 20.66 1.45 6.24
C LYS A 13 19.49 0.95 7.08
N ALA A 14 18.41 0.56 6.41
CA ALA A 14 17.51 -0.54 6.76
C ALA A 14 16.27 -0.39 5.88
N SER A 15 16.19 -1.14 4.78
CA SER A 15 15.32 -2.34 4.67
C SER A 15 13.87 -1.95 4.35
N PRO A 16 13.11 -2.74 3.58
CA PRO A 16 12.00 -2.27 2.76
C PRO A 16 10.90 -1.65 3.64
N ALA A 17 10.98 -0.33 3.85
CA ALA A 17 9.87 0.44 4.34
C ALA A 17 8.88 0.40 3.19
N GLY A 18 7.97 -0.57 3.27
CA GLY A 18 6.87 -0.67 2.33
C GLY A 18 6.21 0.70 2.16
N ASP A 19 5.66 0.95 0.98
CA ASP A 19 5.11 2.26 0.63
C ASP A 19 4.19 2.81 1.74
N THR A 20 4.28 4.13 1.94
CA THR A 20 3.47 4.85 2.93
C THR A 20 1.99 4.77 2.55
N ASP A 21 1.11 4.96 3.53
CA ASP A 21 -0.35 4.96 3.33
C ASP A 21 -0.75 5.95 2.21
N GLU A 22 -0.05 7.08 2.14
CA GLU A 22 -0.18 8.09 1.10
C GLU A 22 0.10 7.56 -0.31
N ALA A 23 1.05 6.63 -0.48
CA ALA A 23 1.36 6.07 -1.80
C ALA A 23 0.19 5.23 -2.35
N PHE A 24 -0.51 4.51 -1.47
CA PHE A 24 -1.74 3.81 -1.84
C PHE A 24 -2.83 4.83 -2.23
N ILE A 25 -2.95 5.92 -1.47
CA ILE A 25 -3.91 6.99 -1.78
C ILE A 25 -3.60 7.66 -3.12
N GLN A 26 -2.32 7.93 -3.40
CA GLN A 26 -1.85 8.48 -4.68
C GLN A 26 -2.10 7.54 -5.87
N LEU A 27 -2.14 6.23 -5.61
CA LEU A 27 -2.52 5.22 -6.60
C LEU A 27 -4.03 5.24 -6.90
N GLY A 28 -4.84 5.95 -6.12
CA GLY A 28 -6.29 5.95 -6.21
C GLY A 28 -6.97 4.94 -5.28
N VAL A 29 -6.23 4.34 -4.33
CA VAL A 29 -6.84 3.51 -3.29
C VAL A 29 -7.48 4.43 -2.23
N PRO A 30 -8.77 4.26 -1.90
CA PRO A 30 -9.38 5.03 -0.81
C PRO A 30 -8.66 4.75 0.52
N GLN A 31 -8.40 5.78 1.31
CA GLN A 31 -7.72 5.63 2.62
C GLN A 31 -8.39 4.58 3.52
N ALA A 32 -9.71 4.41 3.41
CA ALA A 32 -10.44 3.43 4.19
C ALA A 32 -10.14 1.96 3.82
N TRP A 33 -9.57 1.71 2.63
CA TRP A 33 -9.08 0.41 2.19
C TRP A 33 -7.62 0.13 2.55
N VAL A 34 -6.83 1.17 2.86
CA VAL A 34 -5.44 1.03 3.33
C VAL A 34 -5.30 0.05 4.50
N PRO A 35 -6.08 0.12 5.59
CA PRO A 35 -5.96 -0.85 6.68
C PRO A 35 -6.29 -2.29 6.23
N ALA A 36 -7.19 -2.47 5.27
CA ALA A 36 -7.48 -3.79 4.70
C ALA A 36 -6.30 -4.32 3.88
N LEU A 37 -5.67 -3.49 3.04
CA LEU A 37 -4.48 -3.85 2.28
C LEU A 37 -3.29 -4.20 3.19
N ARG A 38 -3.06 -3.40 4.24
CA ARG A 38 -2.06 -3.69 5.27
C ARG A 38 -2.34 -5.03 5.96
N LYS A 39 -3.61 -5.31 6.28
CA LYS A 39 -4.03 -6.60 6.88
C LYS A 39 -3.88 -7.77 5.93
N TYR A 40 -4.03 -7.55 4.63
CA TYR A 40 -3.79 -8.56 3.61
C TYR A 40 -2.31 -8.94 3.52
N GLY A 41 -1.43 -7.99 3.81
CA GLY A 41 0.02 -8.17 3.76
C GLY A 41 0.70 -7.33 2.68
N PHE A 42 -0.03 -6.47 1.98
CA PHE A 42 0.57 -5.52 1.05
C PHE A 42 1.43 -4.52 1.79
N LYS A 43 2.74 -4.63 1.56
CA LYS A 43 3.71 -3.69 2.10
C LYS A 43 3.90 -2.50 1.17
N SER A 44 3.78 -2.72 -0.15
CA SER A 44 4.10 -1.74 -1.19
C SER A 44 3.04 -1.68 -2.29
N VAL A 45 2.96 -0.54 -3.00
CA VAL A 45 2.09 -0.38 -4.18
C VAL A 45 2.52 -1.31 -5.32
N ALA A 46 3.80 -1.66 -5.40
CA ALA A 46 4.31 -2.65 -6.34
C ALA A 46 3.71 -4.05 -6.10
N ASP A 47 3.57 -4.45 -4.83
CA ASP A 47 2.98 -5.74 -4.45
C ASP A 47 1.49 -5.76 -4.79
N LEU A 48 0.81 -4.62 -4.60
CA LEU A 48 -0.57 -4.44 -5.04
C LEU A 48 -0.70 -4.56 -6.56
N LYS A 49 0.19 -3.93 -7.34
CA LYS A 49 0.20 -4.04 -8.81
C LYS A 49 0.49 -5.44 -9.32
N ALA A 50 1.28 -6.21 -8.58
CA ALA A 50 1.57 -7.62 -8.89
C ALA A 50 0.41 -8.56 -8.51
N ALA A 51 -0.58 -8.08 -7.74
CA ALA A 51 -1.71 -8.90 -7.32
C ALA A 51 -2.70 -9.13 -8.47
N ASN A 52 -3.33 -10.31 -8.48
CA ASN A 52 -4.37 -10.60 -9.44
C ASN A 52 -5.67 -9.85 -9.06
N PRO A 53 -6.27 -9.04 -9.97
CA PRO A 53 -7.44 -8.23 -9.65
C PRO A 53 -8.64 -9.03 -9.12
N ASN A 54 -8.91 -10.20 -9.71
CA ASN A 54 -10.02 -11.05 -9.30
C ASN A 54 -9.81 -11.63 -7.90
N LYS A 55 -8.59 -12.04 -7.59
CA LYS A 55 -8.24 -12.56 -6.26
C LYS A 55 -8.29 -11.46 -5.22
N LEU A 56 -7.69 -10.31 -5.54
CA LEU A 56 -7.61 -9.15 -4.67
C LEU A 56 -9.01 -8.64 -4.30
N LEU A 57 -9.93 -8.59 -5.26
CA LEU A 57 -11.33 -8.20 -5.01
C LEU A 57 -12.02 -9.13 -3.99
N ASN A 58 -11.88 -10.45 -4.17
CA ASN A 58 -12.47 -11.44 -3.26
C ASN A 58 -11.89 -11.35 -1.85
N ASP A 59 -10.55 -11.25 -1.76
CA ASP A 59 -9.83 -11.12 -0.50
C ASP A 59 -10.18 -9.82 0.24
N LEU A 60 -10.20 -8.69 -0.47
CA LEU A 60 -10.61 -7.39 0.07
C LEU A 60 -12.10 -7.38 0.47
N GLY A 61 -12.98 -7.98 -0.32
CA GLY A 61 -14.38 -8.16 0.04
C GLY A 61 -14.57 -8.97 1.33
N GLY A 62 -13.78 -10.02 1.49
CA GLY A 62 -13.72 -10.81 2.73
C GLY A 62 -13.17 -10.00 3.91
N LEU A 63 -12.07 -9.27 3.71
CA LEU A 63 -11.45 -8.42 4.73
C LEU A 63 -12.36 -7.27 5.17
N ARG A 64 -13.08 -6.62 4.25
CA ARG A 64 -14.08 -5.59 4.57
C ARG A 64 -15.11 -6.09 5.57
N LYS A 65 -15.67 -7.29 5.32
CA LYS A 65 -16.63 -7.93 6.23
C LYS A 65 -15.98 -8.28 7.57
N LYS A 66 -14.76 -8.84 7.55
CA LYS A 66 -14.02 -9.25 8.75
C LYS A 66 -13.64 -8.06 9.64
N LEU A 67 -13.26 -6.95 9.02
CA LEU A 67 -12.87 -5.70 9.69
C LEU A 67 -14.08 -4.81 10.03
N LYS A 68 -15.30 -5.22 9.64
CA LYS A 68 -16.54 -4.45 9.80
C LYS A 68 -16.40 -3.02 9.27
N LEU A 69 -15.74 -2.87 8.11
CA LEU A 69 -15.54 -1.56 7.49
C LEU A 69 -16.86 -1.10 6.87
N ASP A 70 -17.38 0.04 7.32
CA ASP A 70 -18.57 0.69 6.78
C ASP A 70 -18.22 1.53 5.53
N ILE A 71 -17.69 0.85 4.53
CA ILE A 71 -17.22 1.43 3.26
C ILE A 71 -17.91 0.76 2.09
N PRO A 72 -18.07 1.38 0.92
CA PRO A 72 -18.64 0.71 -0.25
C PRO A 72 -17.75 -0.48 -0.68
N ALA A 73 -18.39 -1.51 -1.25
CA ALA A 73 -17.65 -2.61 -1.86
C ALA A 73 -16.87 -2.08 -3.07
N LEU A 74 -15.62 -2.53 -3.23
CA LEU A 74 -14.88 -2.30 -4.46
C LEU A 74 -15.51 -3.06 -5.62
N LYS A 75 -15.32 -2.55 -6.83
CA LYS A 75 -15.58 -3.27 -8.06
C LYS A 75 -14.26 -3.78 -8.64
N LEU A 76 -14.37 -4.70 -9.60
CA LEU A 76 -13.20 -5.17 -10.34
C LEU A 76 -12.48 -4.00 -11.03
N GLU A 77 -13.24 -3.03 -11.55
CA GLU A 77 -12.72 -1.82 -12.20
C GLU A 77 -11.84 -0.97 -11.28
N ASP A 78 -12.22 -0.82 -10.00
CA ASP A 78 -11.40 -0.09 -9.02
C ASP A 78 -10.06 -0.78 -8.80
N ILE A 79 -10.07 -2.11 -8.68
CA ILE A 79 -8.87 -2.91 -8.46
C ILE A 79 -7.97 -2.85 -9.70
N GLN A 80 -8.55 -2.94 -10.89
CA GLN A 80 -7.85 -2.83 -12.17
C GLN A 80 -7.16 -1.48 -12.33
N ALA A 81 -7.82 -0.39 -11.92
CA ALA A 81 -7.23 0.94 -11.89
C ALA A 81 -5.98 1.01 -11.01
N TRP A 82 -5.95 0.26 -9.90
CA TRP A 82 -4.79 0.20 -9.02
C TRP A 82 -3.66 -0.67 -9.56
N THR A 83 -4.01 -1.83 -10.15
CA THR A 83 -3.02 -2.74 -10.73
C THR A 83 -2.46 -2.24 -12.07
N GLY A 84 -3.16 -1.30 -12.71
CA GLY A 84 -2.83 -0.79 -14.04
C GLY A 84 -3.10 -1.81 -15.15
N VAL A 85 -4.12 -2.65 -14.97
CA VAL A 85 -4.53 -3.73 -15.91
C VAL A 85 -5.85 -3.39 -16.59
#